data_AF-A0A160IQY6-F1
#
_entry.id   AF-A0A160IQY6-F1
#
_cell.length_a   1.000
_cell.length_b   1.000
_cell.length_c   1.000
_cell.angle_alpha   90.00
_cell.angle_beta   90.00
_cell.angle_gamma   90.00
#
_symmetry.space_group_name_H-M   'P 1'
#
loop_
_entity.id
_entity.type
_entity.pdbx_description
1 polymer ?
#
loop_
_entity_poly.entity_id
_entity_poly.type
_entity_poly.pdbx_seq_one_letter_code
_entity_poly.pdbx_strand_id
1 'polypeptide(L)'
;MKYFINVNKSVEEEYGKMFVYDSERNKENEDELEVLNNLDEQDKGKPYIFPKSFLLEVSAEDYERYAEAKRSNEDVDSVTENILEKYRK
;
A
#
# COMPACT_ATOMS: atom_id res chain seq x y z
N MET A 1 1.80 1.44 13.60
CA MET A 1 1.97 1.34 12.14
C MET A 1 0.86 0.48 11.57
N LYS A 2 0.16 0.99 10.55
CA LYS A 2 -0.77 0.22 9.72
C LYS A 2 -0.24 0.16 8.29
N TYR A 3 -0.65 -0.85 7.53
CA TYR A 3 -0.19 -1.08 6.16
C TYR A 3 -1.38 -1.16 5.24
N PHE A 4 -1.26 -0.55 4.08
CA PHE A 4 -2.34 -0.44 3.12
C PHE A 4 -1.86 -0.83 1.72
N ILE A 5 -2.74 -1.44 0.95
CA ILE A 5 -2.58 -1.62 -0.49
C ILE A 5 -3.64 -0.80 -1.20
N ASN A 6 -3.26 -0.11 -2.27
CA ASN A 6 -4.22 0.59 -3.12
C ASN A 6 -4.93 -0.41 -4.05
N VAL A 7 -6.26 -0.45 -3.94
CA VAL A 7 -7.13 -1.36 -4.70
C VAL A 7 -7.89 -0.66 -5.83
N ASN A 8 -7.73 0.65 -5.97
CA ASN A 8 -8.42 1.42 -6.99
C ASN A 8 -7.72 1.28 -8.36
N LYS A 9 -8.34 0.47 -9.23
CA LYS A 9 -7.89 0.28 -10.62
C LYS A 9 -7.98 1.54 -11.49
N SER A 10 -8.71 2.57 -11.06
CA SER A 10 -8.82 3.82 -11.82
C SER A 10 -7.54 4.66 -11.80
N VAL A 11 -6.61 4.35 -10.89
CA VAL A 11 -5.27 4.94 -10.84
C VAL A 11 -4.27 3.82 -11.11
N GLU A 12 -4.10 3.45 -12.38
CA GLU A 12 -3.28 2.29 -12.79
C GLU A 12 -1.85 2.36 -12.24
N GLU A 13 -1.26 3.55 -12.18
CA GLU A 13 0.10 3.75 -11.66
C GLU A 13 0.23 3.45 -10.17
N GLU A 14 -0.86 3.53 -9.40
CA GLU A 14 -0.86 3.33 -7.94
C GLU A 14 -1.54 2.02 -7.53
N TYR A 15 -2.28 1.37 -8.43
CA TYR A 15 -2.92 0.09 -8.16
C TYR A 15 -1.90 -0.97 -7.73
N GLY A 16 -2.17 -1.66 -6.64
CA GLY A 16 -1.30 -2.69 -6.09
C GLY A 16 -0.10 -2.18 -5.31
N LYS A 17 0.19 -0.87 -5.32
CA LYS A 17 1.25 -0.29 -4.48
C LYS A 17 0.87 -0.34 -3.01
N MET A 18 1.90 -0.49 -2.18
CA MET A 18 1.76 -0.55 -0.73
C MET A 18 2.26 0.70 -0.03
N PHE A 19 1.55 1.07 1.02
CA PHE A 19 1.76 2.29 1.78
C PHE A 19 1.72 2.01 3.28
N VAL A 20 2.36 2.89 4.03
CA VAL A 20 2.43 2.85 5.49
C VAL A 20 1.69 4.03 6.09
N TYR A 21 0.92 3.77 7.14
CA TYR A 21 0.30 4.79 7.97
C TYR A 21 0.91 4.78 9.37
N ASP A 22 1.37 5.94 9.77
CA ASP A 22 1.89 6.26 11.09
C ASP A 22 1.02 7.36 11.71
N SER A 23 0.28 7.04 12.77
CA SER A 23 -0.62 7.99 13.44
C SER A 23 0.09 9.21 14.04
N GLU A 24 1.41 9.14 14.25
CA GLU A 24 2.20 10.28 14.73
C GLU A 24 2.60 11.24 13.60
N ARG A 25 2.54 10.79 12.33
CA ARG A 25 3.05 11.53 11.16
C ARG A 25 2.00 11.81 10.10
N ASN A 26 0.97 10.97 10.00
CA ASN A 26 -0.04 11.01 8.98
C ASN A 26 -1.37 11.53 9.52
N LYS A 27 -2.12 12.22 8.66
CA LYS A 27 -3.48 12.68 8.95
C LYS A 27 -4.51 11.67 8.48
N GLU A 28 -5.59 11.55 9.25
CA GLU A 28 -6.75 10.76 8.93
C GLU A 28 -8.00 11.61 9.17
N ASN A 29 -8.90 11.67 8.19
CA ASN A 29 -10.21 12.29 8.33
C ASN A 29 -11.32 11.29 8.00
N GLU A 30 -12.58 11.71 7.87
CA GLU A 30 -13.71 10.81 7.65
C GLU A 30 -13.58 10.03 6.33
N ASP A 31 -13.12 10.68 5.27
CA ASP A 31 -13.12 10.16 3.90
C ASP A 31 -11.72 9.79 3.39
N GLU A 32 -10.68 10.43 3.91
CA GLU A 32 -9.31 10.36 3.38
C GLU A 32 -8.31 9.88 4.42
N LEU A 33 -7.25 9.27 3.91
CA LEU A 33 -6.11 8.81 4.68
C LEU A 33 -4.82 9.27 4.02
N GLU A 34 -3.97 9.94 4.80
CA GLU A 34 -2.60 10.25 4.41
C GLU A 34 -1.72 9.03 4.69
N VAL A 35 -0.94 8.58 3.72
CA VAL A 35 -0.05 7.42 3.83
C VAL A 35 1.30 7.72 3.20
N LEU A 36 2.32 6.94 3.51
CA LEU A 36 3.69 7.10 3.00
C LEU A 36 4.06 5.94 2.10
N ASN A 37 4.68 6.22 0.97
CA ASN A 37 5.39 5.19 0.20
C ASN A 37 6.82 5.07 0.74
N ASN A 38 7.19 3.89 1.25
CA ASN A 38 8.54 3.62 1.75
C ASN A 38 9.32 2.62 0.88
N LEU A 39 8.69 2.13 -0.19
CA LEU A 39 9.19 1.03 -1.01
C LEU A 39 9.67 1.50 -2.39
N ASP A 40 9.10 2.58 -2.93
CA ASP A 40 9.59 3.23 -4.14
C ASP A 40 10.68 4.25 -3.80
N GLU A 41 11.87 4.09 -4.39
CA GLU A 41 12.99 5.00 -4.14
C GLU A 41 12.70 6.44 -4.55
N GLN A 42 11.91 6.64 -5.61
CA GLN A 42 11.57 7.97 -6.14
C GLN A 42 10.59 8.74 -5.25
N ASP A 43 9.79 8.01 -4.47
CA ASP A 43 8.69 8.54 -3.66
C ASP A 43 8.87 8.27 -2.17
N LYS A 44 10.06 7.83 -1.77
CA LYS A 44 10.36 7.43 -0.41
C LYS A 44 10.11 8.57 0.57
N GLY A 45 9.16 8.34 1.48
CA GLY A 45 8.78 9.30 2.51
C GLY A 45 7.91 10.46 2.03
N LYS A 46 7.44 10.45 0.78
CA LYS A 46 6.42 11.40 0.32
C LYS A 46 5.04 11.00 0.85
N PRO A 47 4.25 11.96 1.35
CA PRO A 47 2.86 11.71 1.71
C PRO A 47 1.95 11.63 0.49
N TYR A 48 1.05 10.66 0.52
CA TYR A 48 -0.04 10.45 -0.44
C TYR A 48 -1.35 10.55 0.31
N ILE A 49 -2.33 11.24 -0.26
CA ILE A 49 -3.68 11.32 0.31
C ILE A 49 -4.60 10.54 -0.62
N PHE A 50 -5.19 9.48 -0.09
CA PHE A 50 -6.17 8.67 -0.82
C PHE A 50 -7.52 8.69 -0.10
N PRO A 51 -8.64 8.62 -0.85
CA PRO A 51 -9.90 8.17 -0.28
C PRO A 51 -9.71 6.82 0.41
N LYS A 52 -10.26 6.66 1.62
CA LYS A 52 -10.17 5.42 2.38
C LYS A 52 -10.73 4.22 1.62
N SER A 53 -11.74 4.44 0.76
CA SER A 53 -12.33 3.41 -0.10
C SER A 53 -11.33 2.84 -1.13
N PHE A 54 -10.22 3.51 -1.40
CA PHE A 54 -9.18 3.04 -2.31
C PHE A 54 -8.13 2.19 -1.60
N LEU A 55 -8.12 2.20 -0.27
CA LEU A 55 -7.11 1.54 0.53
C LEU A 55 -7.71 0.33 1.25
N LEU A 56 -7.02 -0.79 1.13
CA LEU A 56 -7.31 -2.00 1.88
C LEU A 56 -6.23 -2.18 2.93
N GLU A 57 -6.62 -2.27 4.22
CA GLU A 57 -5.68 -2.57 5.29
C GLU A 57 -5.19 -4.02 5.16
N VAL A 58 -3.88 -4.20 5.15
CA VAL A 58 -3.21 -5.51 5.04
C VAL A 58 -2.34 -5.79 6.26
N SER A 59 -1.99 -7.06 6.46
CA SER A 59 -1.13 -7.44 7.57
C SER A 59 0.32 -6.98 7.36
N ALA A 60 1.07 -6.85 8.44
CA ALA A 60 2.51 -6.57 8.38
C ALA A 60 3.27 -7.62 7.57
N GLU A 61 2.87 -8.90 7.68
CA GLU A 61 3.46 -10.02 6.92
C GLU A 61 3.25 -9.84 5.42
N ASP A 62 2.05 -9.45 4.99
CA ASP A 62 1.76 -9.22 3.56
C ASP A 62 2.60 -8.04 3.02
N TYR A 63 2.76 -6.98 3.82
CA TYR A 63 3.64 -5.86 3.48
C TYR A 63 5.10 -6.27 3.36
N GLU A 64 5.62 -7.05 4.31
CA GLU A 64 7.01 -7.53 4.26
C GLU A 64 7.27 -8.43 3.06
N ARG A 65 6.33 -9.33 2.72
CA ARG A 65 6.42 -10.18 1.53
C ARG A 65 6.47 -9.36 0.23
N TYR A 66 5.60 -8.35 0.10
CA TYR A 66 5.64 -7.44 -1.04
C TYR A 66 6.95 -6.64 -1.09
N ALA A 67 7.41 -6.13 0.06
CA ALA A 67 8.63 -5.36 0.16
C ALA A 67 9.88 -6.19 -0.20
N GLU A 68 9.92 -7.46 0.19
CA GLU A 68 10.98 -8.40 -0.17
C GLU A 68 11.00 -8.66 -1.67
N ALA A 69 9.86 -8.97 -2.27
CA ALA A 69 9.74 -9.19 -3.71
C ALA A 69 10.22 -7.97 -4.51
N LYS A 70 9.86 -6.75 -4.07
CA LYS A 70 10.28 -5.51 -4.71
C LYS A 70 11.80 -5.26 -4.58
N ARG A 71 12.40 -5.57 -3.43
CA ARG A 71 13.86 -5.42 -3.21
C ARG A 71 14.68 -6.44 -4.00
N SER A 72 14.17 -7.66 -4.11
CA SER A 72 14.81 -8.76 -4.84
C SER A 72 14.57 -8.70 -6.35
N ASN A 73 13.79 -7.71 -6.82
CA ASN A 73 13.35 -7.56 -8.20
C ASN A 73 12.66 -8.84 -8.74
N GLU A 74 11.87 -9.47 -7.86
CA GLU A 74 11.03 -10.63 -8.15
C GLU A 74 9.69 -10.20 -8.75
N ASP A 75 8.82 -11.17 -9.02
CA ASP A 75 7.48 -10.95 -9.57
C ASP A 75 6.53 -10.33 -8.53
N VAL A 76 6.59 -8.99 -8.43
CA VAL A 76 5.75 -8.18 -7.54
C VAL A 76 4.27 -8.28 -7.90
N ASP A 77 3.94 -8.43 -9.18
CA ASP A 77 2.55 -8.52 -9.65
C ASP A 77 1.89 -9.79 -9.12
N SER A 78 2.56 -10.94 -9.25
CA SER A 78 2.10 -12.20 -8.66
C SER A 78 1.91 -12.12 -7.15
N VAL A 79 2.83 -11.49 -6.42
CA VAL A 79 2.69 -11.31 -4.96
C VAL A 79 1.50 -10.42 -4.62
N THR A 80 1.31 -9.35 -5.38
CA THR A 80 0.20 -8.41 -5.23
C THR A 80 -1.14 -9.09 -5.43
N GLU A 81 -1.30 -9.88 -6.50
CA GLU A 81 -2.53 -10.62 -6.77
C GLU A 81 -2.85 -11.61 -5.65
N ASN A 82 -1.87 -12.39 -5.18
CA ASN A 82 -2.03 -13.33 -4.07
C ASN A 82 -2.51 -12.63 -2.78
N ILE A 83 -1.96 -11.44 -2.49
CA ILE A 83 -2.38 -10.65 -1.34
C ILE A 83 -3.83 -10.18 -1.54
N LEU A 84 -4.17 -9.60 -2.68
CA LEU A 84 -5.53 -9.13 -2.94
C LEU A 84 -6.58 -10.26 -2.88
N GLU A 85 -6.25 -11.46 -3.36
CA GLU A 85 -7.13 -12.63 -3.28
C GLU A 85 -7.44 -13.05 -1.83
N LYS A 86 -6.45 -12.97 -0.92
CA LYS A 86 -6.64 -13.29 0.52
C LYS A 86 -7.75 -12.47 1.17
N TYR A 87 -7.97 -11.25 0.69
CA TYR A 87 -8.91 -10.28 1.25
C TYR A 87 -10.22 -10.14 0.45
N ARG A 88 -10.40 -10.88 -0.64
CA ARG A 88 -11.61 -10.87 -1.50
C ARG A 88 -12.83 -11.59 -0.92
N LYS A 89 -12.91 -11.80 0.40
CA LYS A 89 -14.01 -12.55 1.03
C LYS A 89 -15.37 -11.87 0.92
#